data_AF-A0A7H0H7X3-F1
#
_entry.id   AF-A0A7H0H7X3-F1
#
_cell.length_a   1.000
_cell.length_b   1.000
_cell.length_c   1.000
_cell.angle_alpha   90.00
_cell.angle_beta   90.00
_cell.angle_gamma   90.00
#
_symmetry.space_group_name_H-M   'P 1'
#
loop_
_entity.id
_entity.type
_entity.pdbx_description
1 polymer ?
#
loop_
_entity_poly.entity_id
_entity_poly.type
_entity_poly.pdbx_seq_one_letter_code
_entity_poly.pdbx_strand_id
1 'polypeptide(L)'
;MKDEIERNQGTHGDESRAWFECDDGWGPLIADLESKLKVLSPDYTISQVKENFGGLRYYANVGDVDAETSKRFYDLIHEAESKSFEVCECCGQPGQLSRRGKHGWYKTLCSTCAERMNFEPVREAGTATP
;
A
#
# COMPACT_ATOMS: atom_id res chain seq x y z
N MET A 1 -16.65 -24.85 45.54
CA MET A 1 -17.01 -23.67 46.34
C MET A 1 -15.77 -22.79 46.36
N LYS A 2 -15.58 -22.04 45.27
CA LYS A 2 -15.56 -20.56 45.25
C LYS A 2 -14.11 -20.10 45.28
N ASP A 3 -13.55 -19.25 44.43
CA ASP A 3 -13.95 -18.41 43.29
C ASP A 3 -12.56 -18.04 42.66
N GLU A 4 -12.30 -18.22 41.37
CA GLU A 4 -12.46 -17.19 40.33
C GLU A 4 -11.59 -15.92 40.54
N ILE A 5 -10.44 -15.86 39.84
CA ILE A 5 -9.83 -14.67 39.20
C ILE A 5 -8.95 -15.23 38.06
N GLU A 6 -9.50 -15.59 36.90
CA GLU A 6 -9.81 -14.73 35.75
C GLU A 6 -8.63 -13.97 35.12
N ARG A 7 -8.39 -14.36 33.85
CA ARG A 7 -8.19 -13.49 32.68
C ARG A 7 -7.05 -12.48 32.77
N ASN A 8 -5.93 -12.77 32.09
CA ASN A 8 -5.34 -11.88 31.07
C ASN A 8 -4.01 -12.48 30.55
N GLN A 9 -4.08 -13.33 29.54
CA GLN A 9 -2.97 -13.42 28.58
C GLN A 9 -3.57 -13.03 27.24
N GLY A 10 -3.58 -11.71 27.04
CA GLY A 10 -4.02 -11.07 25.82
C GLY A 10 -3.37 -11.75 24.62
N THR A 11 -4.22 -12.07 23.65
CA THR A 11 -3.80 -12.37 22.29
C THR A 11 -2.87 -11.24 21.84
N HIS A 12 -1.62 -11.56 21.50
CA HIS A 12 -0.76 -10.69 20.71
C HIS A 12 -1.43 -10.48 19.35
N GLY A 13 -2.36 -9.52 19.31
CA GLY A 13 -2.89 -8.97 18.08
C GLY A 13 -1.80 -8.09 17.49
N ASP A 14 -1.20 -8.56 16.42
CA ASP A 14 -0.43 -7.83 15.42
C ASP A 14 -0.77 -6.33 15.34
N GLU A 15 -0.10 -5.51 16.17
CA GLU A 15 -0.24 -4.04 16.20
C GLU A 15 0.26 -3.38 14.89
N SER A 16 0.88 -4.16 14.00
CA SER A 16 1.42 -3.71 12.72
C SER A 16 0.35 -3.23 11.74
N ARG A 17 -0.91 -3.68 11.87
CA ARG A 17 -1.96 -3.40 10.87
C ARG A 17 -2.62 -2.04 10.99
N ALA A 18 -2.40 -1.29 12.08
CA ALA A 18 -3.05 0.00 12.30
C ALA A 18 -2.62 1.10 11.31
N TRP A 19 -1.48 0.92 10.62
CA TRP A 19 -0.93 1.89 9.68
C TRP A 19 -1.33 1.64 8.23
N PHE A 20 -2.01 0.52 7.94
CA PHE A 20 -2.33 0.09 6.57
C PHE A 20 -3.78 0.42 6.21
N GLU A 21 -3.94 1.36 5.30
CA GLU A 21 -5.21 1.82 4.71
C GLU A 21 -5.23 1.48 3.20
N CYS A 22 -4.91 0.23 2.87
CA CYS A 22 -4.96 -0.32 1.51
C CYS A 22 -5.40 -1.80 1.55
N ASP A 23 -5.85 -2.34 0.42
CA ASP A 23 -6.24 -3.75 0.33
C ASP A 23 -5.02 -4.70 0.24
N ASP A 24 -5.25 -6.00 0.51
CA ASP A 24 -4.20 -7.03 0.66
C ASP A 24 -3.37 -7.32 -0.61
N GLY A 25 -3.86 -6.91 -1.79
CA GLY A 25 -3.21 -7.19 -3.07
C GLY A 25 -1.85 -6.49 -3.25
N TRP A 26 -1.60 -5.40 -2.53
CA TRP A 26 -0.28 -4.76 -2.48
C TRP A 26 0.66 -5.36 -1.43
N GLY A 27 0.21 -6.33 -0.63
CA GLY A 27 1.03 -6.97 0.41
C GLY A 27 2.41 -7.45 -0.09
N PRO A 28 2.51 -8.18 -1.22
CA PRO A 28 3.81 -8.59 -1.77
C PRO A 28 4.72 -7.43 -2.19
N LEU A 29 4.14 -6.36 -2.76
CA LEU A 29 4.87 -5.16 -3.16
C LEU A 29 5.44 -4.43 -1.94
N ILE A 30 4.63 -4.31 -0.89
CA ILE A 30 5.03 -3.66 0.36
C ILE A 30 6.07 -4.51 1.09
N ALA A 31 5.90 -5.84 1.16
CA ALA A 31 6.88 -6.72 1.80
C ALA A 31 8.26 -6.68 1.11
N ASP A 32 8.29 -6.64 -0.23
CA ASP A 32 9.53 -6.45 -0.99
C ASP A 32 10.18 -5.09 -0.68
N LEU A 33 9.40 -4.01 -0.68
CA LEU A 33 9.86 -2.68 -0.29
C LEU A 33 10.46 -2.70 1.13
N GLU A 34 9.72 -3.17 2.13
CA GLU A 34 10.19 -3.24 3.51
C GLU A 34 11.50 -4.02 3.64
N SER A 35 11.63 -5.15 2.94
CA SER A 35 12.86 -5.94 2.98
C SER A 35 14.08 -5.14 2.52
N LYS A 36 13.93 -4.30 1.49
CA LYS A 36 14.99 -3.44 0.96
C LYS A 36 15.24 -2.25 1.89
N LEU A 37 14.20 -1.64 2.43
CA LEU A 37 14.33 -0.50 3.35
C LEU A 37 15.03 -0.91 4.66
N LYS A 38 14.72 -2.10 5.22
CA LYS A 38 15.36 -2.62 6.44
C LYS A 38 16.86 -2.86 6.27
N VAL A 39 17.33 -3.13 5.05
CA VAL A 39 18.77 -3.27 4.74
C VAL A 39 19.46 -1.91 4.76
N LEU A 40 18.79 -0.85 4.31
CA LEU A 40 19.36 0.51 4.27
C LEU A 40 19.32 1.22 5.62
N SER A 41 18.22 1.06 6.36
CA SER A 41 18.05 1.66 7.67
C SER A 41 17.26 0.70 8.56
N PRO A 42 17.91 -0.11 9.40
CA PRO A 42 17.21 -1.05 10.28
C PRO A 42 16.21 -0.39 11.25
N ASP A 43 16.44 0.89 11.55
CA ASP A 43 15.67 1.69 12.51
C ASP A 43 14.67 2.66 11.85
N TYR A 44 14.40 2.53 10.54
CA TYR A 44 13.39 3.37 9.89
C TYR A 44 12.02 3.16 10.54
N THR A 45 11.20 4.20 10.52
CA THR A 45 9.83 4.15 11.07
C THR A 45 8.81 4.40 9.98
N ILE A 46 7.68 3.69 10.05
CA ILE A 46 6.52 3.88 9.18
C ILE A 46 5.55 4.80 9.90
N SER A 47 5.05 5.83 9.21
CA SER A 47 4.01 6.70 9.75
C SER A 47 2.63 6.41 9.17
N GLN A 48 2.54 5.97 7.90
CA GLN A 48 1.28 5.55 7.28
C GLN A 48 1.54 4.85 5.94
N VAL A 49 0.74 3.83 5.63
CA VAL A 49 0.71 3.15 4.33
C VAL A 49 -0.73 3.18 3.84
N LYS A 50 -1.00 3.84 2.71
CA LYS A 50 -2.39 4.02 2.26
C LYS A 50 -2.56 3.98 0.75
N GLU A 51 -3.79 3.77 0.31
CA GLU A 51 -4.22 4.13 -1.04
C GLU A 51 -4.44 5.64 -1.16
N ASN A 52 -4.02 6.21 -2.29
CA ASN A 52 -4.33 7.57 -2.69
C ASN A 52 -4.37 7.72 -4.22
N PHE A 53 -5.54 8.05 -4.76
CA PHE A 53 -5.82 8.20 -6.19
C PHE A 53 -5.43 6.96 -7.03
N GLY A 54 -5.64 5.77 -6.48
CA GLY A 54 -5.36 4.48 -7.11
C GLY A 54 -3.91 4.00 -6.96
N GLY A 55 -3.04 4.74 -6.28
CA GLY A 55 -1.67 4.33 -6.02
C GLY A 55 -1.36 4.22 -4.53
N LEU A 56 -0.32 3.47 -4.21
CA LEU A 56 0.27 3.37 -2.88
C LEU A 56 0.87 4.72 -2.48
N ARG A 57 0.74 5.07 -1.20
CA ARG A 57 1.55 6.07 -0.51
C ARG A 57 2.20 5.43 0.68
N TYR A 58 3.52 5.48 0.73
CA TYR A 58 4.31 4.85 1.78
C TYR A 58 5.10 5.93 2.51
N TYR A 59 4.56 6.39 3.64
CA TYR A 59 5.19 7.43 4.45
C TYR A 59 6.08 6.79 5.49
N ALA A 60 7.38 7.05 5.38
CA ALA A 60 8.39 6.56 6.30
C ALA A 60 9.49 7.60 6.56
N ASN A 61 10.09 7.50 7.74
CA ASN A 61 11.26 8.27 8.12
C ASN A 61 12.48 7.35 8.13
N VAL A 62 13.50 7.71 7.34
CA VAL A 62 14.73 6.91 7.18
C VAL A 62 15.61 6.89 8.43
N GLY A 63 15.43 7.81 9.39
CA GLY A 63 16.28 7.93 10.56
C GLY A 63 17.61 8.65 10.28
N ASP A 64 18.63 8.36 11.09
CA ASP A 64 19.96 8.96 11.00
C ASP A 64 20.87 8.11 10.10
N VAL A 65 20.95 8.50 8.82
CA VAL A 65 21.80 7.86 7.81
C VAL A 65 22.48 8.93 6.95
N ASP A 66 23.52 8.53 6.21
CA ASP A 66 24.17 9.43 5.26
C ASP A 66 23.24 9.81 4.08
N ALA A 67 23.61 10.86 3.35
CA ALA A 67 22.80 11.42 2.27
C ALA A 67 22.58 10.46 1.10
N GLU A 68 23.53 9.57 0.80
CA GLU A 68 23.41 8.59 -0.29
C GLU A 68 22.39 7.50 0.09
N THR A 69 22.51 6.96 1.31
CA THR A 69 21.56 6.00 1.86
C THR A 69 20.15 6.58 1.94
N SER A 70 20.02 7.82 2.42
CA SER A 70 18.74 8.55 2.48
C SER A 70 18.10 8.68 1.10
N LYS A 71 18.88 9.09 0.09
CA LYS A 71 18.39 9.19 -1.29
C LYS A 71 17.88 7.84 -1.80
N ARG A 72 18.67 6.78 -1.64
CA ARG A 72 18.31 5.43 -2.10
C ARG A 72 17.06 4.89 -1.41
N PHE A 73 16.88 5.20 -0.13
CA PHE A 73 15.69 4.83 0.62
C PHE A 73 14.42 5.41 0.00
N TYR A 74 14.40 6.71 -0.32
CA TYR A 74 13.23 7.35 -0.94
C TYR A 74 13.05 6.98 -2.41
N ASP A 75 14.14 6.70 -3.15
CA ASP A 75 14.04 6.18 -4.52
C ASP A 75 13.27 4.83 -4.55
N LEU A 76 13.58 3.91 -3.62
CA LEU A 76 12.86 2.63 -3.51
C LEU A 76 11.38 2.79 -3.17
N ILE A 77 11.04 3.75 -2.30
CA ILE A 77 9.64 4.10 -2.02
C ILE A 77 8.96 4.56 -3.30
N HIS A 78 9.57 5.48 -4.05
CA HIS A 78 9.00 5.99 -5.30
C HIS A 78 8.83 4.91 -6.37
N GLU A 79 9.75 3.96 -6.46
CA GLU A 79 9.62 2.79 -7.34
C GLU A 79 8.40 1.94 -6.98
N ALA A 80 8.20 1.63 -5.70
CA ALA A 80 7.04 0.87 -5.23
C ALA A 80 5.72 1.64 -5.42
N GLU A 81 5.70 2.94 -5.10
CA GLU A 81 4.54 3.80 -5.35
C GLU A 81 4.18 3.85 -6.84
N SER A 82 5.17 3.94 -7.73
CA SER A 82 4.94 3.90 -9.18
C SER A 82 4.40 2.54 -9.61
N LYS A 83 4.98 1.44 -9.11
CA LYS A 83 4.57 0.08 -9.48
C LYS A 83 3.14 -0.24 -9.06
N SER A 84 2.67 0.36 -7.97
CA SER A 84 1.31 0.15 -7.45
C SER A 84 0.20 0.52 -8.45
N PHE A 85 0.46 1.43 -9.39
CA PHE A 85 -0.49 1.81 -10.45
C PHE A 85 -0.70 0.73 -11.52
N GLU A 86 0.09 -0.34 -11.49
CA GLU A 86 0.00 -1.48 -12.41
C GLU A 86 -0.46 -2.76 -11.70
N VAL A 87 -0.65 -2.71 -10.38
CA VAL A 87 -0.96 -3.87 -9.54
C VAL A 87 -2.34 -3.67 -8.91
N CYS A 88 -3.22 -4.64 -9.10
CA CYS A 88 -4.53 -4.67 -8.47
C CYS A 88 -4.38 -4.61 -6.95
N GLU A 89 -4.86 -3.53 -6.36
CA GLU A 89 -4.81 -3.31 -4.92
C GLU A 89 -5.52 -4.43 -4.15
N CYS A 90 -6.56 -5.03 -4.74
CA CYS A 90 -7.35 -6.05 -4.06
C CYS A 90 -6.74 -7.46 -4.11
N CYS A 91 -6.06 -7.85 -5.19
CA CYS A 91 -5.62 -9.24 -5.38
C CYS A 91 -4.19 -9.43 -5.90
N GLY A 92 -3.46 -8.34 -6.17
CA GLY A 92 -2.06 -8.39 -6.60
C GLY A 92 -1.81 -8.77 -8.07
N GLN A 93 -2.86 -9.12 -8.82
CA GLN A 93 -2.76 -9.35 -10.27
C GLN A 93 -2.55 -8.03 -11.03
N PRO A 94 -2.13 -8.05 -12.31
CA PRO A 94 -2.05 -6.84 -13.11
C PRO A 94 -3.37 -6.06 -13.10
N GLY A 95 -3.28 -4.76 -12.83
CA GLY A 95 -4.42 -3.86 -12.69
C GLY A 95 -4.23 -2.57 -13.47
N GLN A 96 -5.30 -1.81 -13.58
CA GLN A 96 -5.29 -0.47 -14.16
C GLN A 96 -6.17 0.47 -13.35
N LEU A 97 -5.93 1.77 -13.49
CA LEU A 97 -6.71 2.79 -12.80
C LEU A 97 -8.19 2.68 -13.18
N SER A 98 -9.02 2.50 -12.16
CA SER A 98 -10.48 2.40 -12.28
C SER A 98 -11.13 3.39 -11.32
N ARG A 99 -12.33 3.87 -11.66
CA ARG A 99 -13.10 4.81 -10.85
C ARG A 99 -14.51 4.29 -10.57
N ARG A 100 -15.08 4.70 -9.44
CA ARG A 100 -16.49 4.44 -9.11
C ARG A 100 -17.27 5.74 -8.99
N GLY A 101 -18.12 6.02 -9.99
CA GLY A 101 -18.92 7.25 -10.06
C GLY A 101 -18.18 8.43 -10.73
N LYS A 102 -18.92 9.49 -11.07
CA LYS A 102 -18.41 10.65 -11.84
C LYS A 102 -17.43 11.54 -11.06
N HIS A 103 -17.57 11.62 -9.74
CA HIS A 103 -16.65 12.31 -8.82
C HIS A 103 -15.96 11.29 -7.90
N GLY A 104 -15.65 10.13 -8.49
CA GLY A 104 -15.50 8.87 -7.80
C GLY A 104 -14.21 8.65 -7.03
N TRP A 105 -14.24 7.57 -6.26
CA TRP A 105 -13.07 6.91 -5.69
C TRP A 105 -12.25 6.25 -6.80
N TYR A 106 -10.93 6.33 -6.70
CA TYR A 106 -10.01 5.69 -7.62
C TYR A 106 -9.36 4.48 -6.95
N LYS A 107 -9.20 3.39 -7.69
CA LYS A 107 -8.41 2.23 -7.28
C LYS A 107 -7.72 1.64 -8.51
N THR A 108 -6.51 1.13 -8.35
CA THR A 108 -5.91 0.27 -9.39
C THR A 108 -6.42 -1.14 -9.19
N LEU A 109 -7.18 -1.66 -10.16
CA LEU A 109 -7.85 -2.95 -10.05
C LEU A 109 -7.70 -3.76 -11.35
N CYS A 110 -7.67 -5.09 -11.23
CA CYS A 110 -7.88 -5.98 -12.37
C CYS A 110 -9.36 -5.96 -12.78
N SER A 111 -9.68 -6.40 -13.99
CA SER A 111 -11.05 -6.39 -14.52
C SER A 111 -12.04 -7.12 -13.61
N THR A 112 -11.67 -8.29 -13.08
CA THR A 112 -12.51 -9.09 -12.17
C THR A 112 -12.79 -8.38 -10.85
N CYS A 113 -11.79 -7.74 -10.24
CA CYS A 113 -12.02 -7.00 -8.98
C CYS A 113 -12.79 -5.70 -9.23
N ALA A 114 -12.52 -5.02 -10.35
CA ALA A 114 -13.24 -3.82 -10.75
C ALA A 114 -14.74 -4.12 -10.93
N GLU A 115 -15.08 -5.17 -11.68
CA GLU A 115 -16.48 -5.60 -11.88
C GLU A 115 -17.15 -5.95 -10.54
N ARG A 116 -16.51 -6.78 -9.72
CA ARG A 116 -17.03 -7.19 -8.40
C ARG A 116 -17.30 -6.00 -7.47
N MET A 117 -16.48 -4.95 -7.55
CA MET A 117 -16.56 -3.76 -6.69
C MET A 117 -17.32 -2.59 -7.34
N ASN A 118 -17.86 -2.79 -8.54
CA ASN A 118 -18.56 -1.78 -9.35
C ASN A 118 -17.69 -0.56 -9.66
N PHE A 119 -16.45 -0.80 -10.09
CA PHE A 119 -15.52 0.19 -10.64
C PHE A 119 -15.44 0.05 -12.16
N GLU A 120 -15.32 1.19 -12.84
CA GLU A 120 -15.14 1.27 -14.29
C GLU A 120 -13.72 1.71 -14.60
N PRO A 121 -13.03 1.11 -15.58
CA PRO A 121 -11.73 1.58 -16.04
C PRO A 121 -11.74 3.07 -16.40
N VAL A 122 -10.76 3.81 -15.92
CA VAL A 122 -10.54 5.19 -16.39
C VAL A 122 -9.95 5.08 -17.79
N ARG A 123 -10.78 5.34 -18.81
CA ARG A 123 -10.27 5.49 -20.17
C ARG A 123 -9.29 6.65 -20.17
N GLU A 124 -8.06 6.42 -20.62
CA GLU A 124 -7.17 7.53 -20.93
C GLU A 124 -7.93 8.48 -21.86
N ALA A 125 -7.91 9.78 -21.53
CA ALA A 125 -8.36 10.79 -22.48
C ALA A 125 -7.48 10.59 -23.71
N GLY A 126 -8.07 10.04 -24.77
CA GLY A 126 -7.35 9.69 -25.98
C GLY A 126 -6.45 10.85 -26.37
N THR A 127 -5.18 10.54 -26.62
CA THR A 127 -4.26 11.48 -27.25
C THR A 127 -4.95 12.04 -28.48
N ALA A 128 -5.45 13.27 -28.37
CA ALA A 128 -5.80 14.07 -29.52
C ALA A 128 -4.49 14.20 -30.31
N THR A 129 -4.36 13.37 -31.33
CA THR A 129 -3.23 13.44 -32.27
C THR A 129 -3.48 14.69 -33.12
N PRO A 130 -2.48 15.57 -33.30
CA PRO A 130 -2.63 16.75 -34.17
C PRO A 130 -2.90 16.38 -35.63
#